data_AF-A0A1Q9D2U1-F1
#
_entry.id   AF-A0A1Q9D2U1-F1
#
_cell.length_a   1.000
_cell.length_b   1.000
_cell.length_c   1.000
_cell.angle_alpha   90.00
_cell.angle_beta   90.00
_cell.angle_gamma   90.00
#
_symmetry.space_group_name_H-M   'P 1'
#
loop_
_entity.id
_entity.type
_entity.pdbx_description
1 polymer ?
#
loop_
_entity_poly.entity_id
_entity_poly.type
_entity_poly.pdbx_seq_one_letter_code
_entity_poly.pdbx_strand_id
1 'polypeptide(L)'
;MASEVSLGSPQKISTGKQGRVELQPPSHTWISWCILLAYLAVFVEGVALLANDHYGPEILPRVSAAQFHLCSIYVLEVAIALGPGWCAMSPGWTSGELIAHHVPYTFTVMLCFALNQQHKWTLPLVVVLLTPLNEGLFIANSLGAPGWVAKVRRAYGFSVIVLLIATEIRTWIKVMEQHWADSALLMLCLDQLVFPAIYYHFKLLASQVVISLAPSLFLFAMYPCETAMTSLLICDVQRQSTVLAVYALLLAALHVHQKVAEDAFLLRGQQRSSIWA
;
A
#
# COMPACT_ATOMS: atom_id res chain seq x y z
N MET A 1 -64.74 -22.03 -4.30
CA MET A 1 -64.02 -21.04 -5.12
C MET A 1 -63.17 -20.21 -4.20
N ALA A 2 -61.89 -20.56 -4.07
CA ALA A 2 -60.89 -19.80 -3.32
C ALA A 2 -59.84 -19.35 -4.33
N SER A 3 -59.66 -18.04 -4.46
CA SER A 3 -58.71 -17.43 -5.39
C SER A 3 -57.29 -17.58 -4.83
N GLU A 4 -56.43 -18.28 -5.55
CA GLU A 4 -54.99 -18.32 -5.27
C GLU A 4 -54.39 -16.93 -5.57
N VAL A 5 -53.96 -16.26 -4.50
CA VAL A 5 -53.16 -15.04 -4.59
C VAL A 5 -51.74 -15.47 -4.98
N SER A 6 -51.41 -15.30 -6.26
CA SER A 6 -50.05 -15.42 -6.77
C SER A 6 -49.17 -14.33 -6.14
N LEU A 7 -48.40 -14.72 -5.12
CA LEU A 7 -47.31 -13.90 -4.59
C LEU A 7 -46.22 -13.84 -5.66
N GLY A 8 -46.19 -12.72 -6.36
CA GLY A 8 -45.18 -12.41 -7.36
C GLY A 8 -43.78 -12.65 -6.82
N SER A 9 -42.97 -13.38 -7.60
CA SER A 9 -41.57 -13.63 -7.31
C SER A 9 -40.87 -12.28 -7.10
N PRO A 10 -40.07 -12.10 -6.03
CA PRO A 10 -39.33 -10.86 -5.86
C PRO A 10 -38.42 -10.67 -7.07
N GLN A 11 -38.72 -9.64 -7.88
CA GLN A 11 -37.83 -9.18 -8.93
C GLN A 11 -36.50 -8.82 -8.28
N LYS A 12 -35.47 -9.61 -8.60
CA LYS A 12 -34.10 -9.39 -8.18
C LYS A 12 -33.68 -8.03 -8.74
N ILE A 13 -33.71 -7.00 -7.89
CA ILE A 13 -33.18 -5.68 -8.22
C ILE A 13 -31.69 -5.88 -8.52
N SER A 14 -31.38 -5.98 -9.81
CA SER A 14 -30.03 -5.95 -10.35
C SER A 14 -29.47 -4.55 -10.06
N THR A 15 -28.94 -4.37 -8.85
CA THR A 15 -28.02 -3.26 -8.59
C THR A 15 -26.84 -3.47 -9.54
N GLY A 16 -26.66 -2.56 -10.49
CA GLY A 16 -25.62 -2.59 -11.52
C GLY A 16 -24.22 -2.46 -10.94
N LYS A 17 -23.79 -3.45 -10.16
CA LYS A 17 -22.41 -3.61 -9.69
C LYS A 17 -21.61 -4.04 -10.91
N GLN A 18 -20.74 -3.17 -11.41
CA GLN A 18 -19.66 -3.61 -12.30
C GLN A 18 -18.98 -4.80 -11.63
N GLY A 19 -19.05 -5.97 -12.28
CA GLY A 19 -18.55 -7.21 -11.71
C GLY A 19 -17.07 -7.05 -11.40
N ARG A 20 -16.70 -7.18 -10.12
CA ARG A 20 -15.30 -7.20 -9.70
C ARG A 20 -14.62 -8.37 -10.40
N VAL A 21 -13.83 -8.10 -11.45
CA VAL A 21 -13.11 -9.12 -12.20
C VAL A 21 -11.82 -9.44 -11.46
N GLU A 22 -11.80 -10.58 -10.77
CA GLU A 22 -10.59 -11.07 -10.11
C GLU A 22 -9.61 -11.67 -11.12
N LEU A 23 -8.33 -11.44 -10.87
CA LEU A 23 -7.23 -12.08 -11.58
C LEU A 23 -7.29 -13.59 -11.34
N GLN A 24 -7.03 -14.36 -12.40
CA GLN A 24 -6.97 -15.81 -12.30
C GLN A 24 -5.68 -16.25 -11.57
N PRO A 25 -5.64 -17.46 -10.97
CA PRO A 25 -4.38 -18.02 -10.50
C PRO A 25 -3.45 -18.34 -11.69
N PRO A 26 -2.13 -18.48 -11.46
CA PRO A 26 -1.20 -18.89 -12.51
C PRO A 26 -1.60 -20.27 -13.06
N SER A 27 -1.39 -20.48 -14.36
CA SER A 27 -1.71 -21.75 -15.03
C SER A 27 -0.92 -22.94 -14.48
N HIS A 28 0.25 -22.69 -13.89
CA HIS A 28 1.10 -23.72 -13.31
C HIS A 28 1.45 -23.37 -11.87
N THR A 29 1.18 -24.30 -10.95
CA THR A 29 1.36 -24.11 -9.50
C THR A 29 2.80 -23.80 -9.09
N TRP A 30 3.79 -24.31 -9.83
CA TRP A 30 5.21 -24.05 -9.53
C TRP A 30 5.57 -22.56 -9.66
N ILE A 31 4.85 -21.80 -10.49
CA ILE A 31 5.06 -20.35 -10.62
C ILE A 31 4.71 -19.63 -9.31
N SER A 32 3.58 -20.00 -8.68
CA SER A 32 3.21 -19.50 -7.36
C SER A 32 4.26 -19.83 -6.30
N TRP A 33 4.85 -21.04 -6.36
CA TRP A 33 5.96 -21.41 -5.47
C TRP A 33 7.20 -20.55 -5.68
N CYS A 34 7.57 -20.24 -6.93
CA CYS A 34 8.70 -19.35 -7.20
C CYS A 34 8.48 -17.94 -6.65
N ILE A 35 7.27 -17.37 -6.81
CA ILE A 35 6.94 -16.04 -6.29
C ILE A 35 6.90 -16.07 -4.75
N LEU A 36 6.34 -17.12 -4.15
CA LEU A 36 6.37 -17.32 -2.70
C LEU A 36 7.82 -17.36 -2.16
N LEU A 37 8.69 -18.14 -2.78
CA LEU A 37 10.10 -18.23 -2.37
C LEU A 37 10.83 -16.90 -2.54
N ALA A 38 10.52 -16.13 -3.59
CA ALA A 38 11.08 -14.80 -3.79
C ALA A 38 10.65 -13.84 -2.66
N TYR A 39 9.37 -13.84 -2.28
CA TYR A 39 8.90 -13.05 -1.15
C TYR A 39 9.51 -13.47 0.19
N LEU A 40 9.69 -14.78 0.42
CA LEU A 40 10.37 -15.28 1.61
C LEU A 40 11.84 -14.86 1.65
N ALA A 41 12.53 -14.83 0.52
CA ALA A 41 13.91 -14.37 0.45
C ALA A 41 14.03 -12.89 0.85
N VAL A 42 13.18 -12.02 0.30
CA VAL A 42 13.15 -10.59 0.66
C VAL A 42 12.77 -10.40 2.14
N PHE A 43 11.82 -11.18 2.66
CA PHE A 43 11.49 -11.15 4.09
C PHE A 43 12.70 -11.49 4.97
N VAL A 44 13.48 -12.52 4.61
CA VAL A 44 14.70 -12.89 5.34
C VAL A 44 15.74 -11.78 5.28
N GLU A 45 15.91 -11.11 4.14
CA GLU A 45 16.75 -9.91 4.02
C GLU A 45 16.28 -8.80 4.97
N GLY A 46 14.97 -8.54 5.02
CA GLY A 46 14.35 -7.57 5.93
C GLY A 46 14.60 -7.88 7.40
N VAL A 47 14.42 -9.14 7.82
CA VAL A 47 14.72 -9.58 9.20
C VAL A 47 16.20 -9.42 9.52
N ALA A 48 17.10 -9.79 8.59
CA ALA A 48 18.53 -9.65 8.78
C ALA A 48 18.98 -8.19 8.88
N LEU A 49 18.31 -7.28 8.16
CA LEU A 49 18.53 -5.83 8.25
C LEU A 49 17.97 -5.26 9.55
N LEU A 50 16.77 -5.69 9.97
CA LEU A 50 16.13 -5.24 11.20
C LEU A 50 16.91 -5.66 12.45
N ALA A 51 17.51 -6.86 12.43
CA ALA A 51 18.33 -7.39 13.50
C ALA A 51 19.73 -6.74 13.59
N ASN A 52 20.05 -5.79 12.71
CA ASN A 52 21.30 -5.06 12.78
C ASN A 52 21.17 -3.91 13.79
N ASP A 53 22.06 -3.88 14.78
CA ASP A 53 22.07 -2.85 15.83
C ASP A 53 22.55 -1.47 15.32
N HIS A 54 23.11 -1.40 14.11
CA HIS A 54 23.74 -0.21 13.55
C HIS A 54 23.00 0.24 12.27
N TYR A 55 22.21 1.31 12.41
CA TYR A 55 21.53 1.97 11.30
C TYR A 55 22.35 3.15 10.76
N GLY A 56 23.61 2.91 10.43
CA GLY A 56 24.52 3.90 9.84
C GLY A 56 24.60 3.80 8.31
N PRO A 57 25.42 4.65 7.66
CA PRO A 57 25.60 4.66 6.21
C PRO A 57 25.98 3.30 5.61
N GLU A 58 26.65 2.44 6.38
CA GLU A 58 27.10 1.11 6.00
C GLU A 58 25.95 0.13 5.69
N ILE A 59 24.74 0.37 6.22
CA ILE A 59 23.59 -0.50 5.95
C ILE A 59 22.92 -0.16 4.62
N LEU A 60 23.10 1.06 4.11
CA LEU A 60 22.38 1.58 2.95
C LEU A 60 22.56 0.74 1.68
N PRO A 61 23.76 0.23 1.32
CA PRO A 61 23.90 -0.62 0.14
C PRO A 61 23.07 -1.90 0.25
N ARG A 62 22.98 -2.49 1.45
CA ARG A 62 22.20 -3.71 1.70
C ARG A 62 20.70 -3.43 1.68
N VAL A 63 20.27 -2.31 2.27
CA VAL A 63 18.86 -1.85 2.16
C VAL A 63 18.51 -1.62 0.70
N SER A 64 19.39 -0.98 -0.07
CA SER A 64 19.18 -0.70 -1.50
C SER A 64 19.01 -1.98 -2.31
N ALA A 65 19.87 -2.97 -2.09
CA ALA A 65 19.78 -4.26 -2.75
C ALA A 65 18.45 -4.98 -2.44
N ALA A 66 18.06 -5.05 -1.16
CA ALA A 66 16.82 -5.70 -0.76
C ALA A 66 15.56 -4.98 -1.29
N GLN A 67 15.58 -3.64 -1.31
CA GLN A 67 14.52 -2.83 -1.94
C GLN A 67 14.44 -3.09 -3.44
N PHE A 68 15.57 -3.20 -4.12
CA PHE A 68 15.62 -3.55 -5.54
C PHE A 68 15.03 -4.95 -5.81
N HIS A 69 15.32 -5.94 -4.95
CA HIS A 69 14.71 -7.26 -5.05
C HIS A 69 13.19 -7.19 -4.90
N LEU A 70 12.67 -6.48 -3.89
CA LEU A 70 11.23 -6.31 -3.69
C LEU A 70 10.55 -5.62 -4.87
N CYS A 71 11.10 -4.48 -5.30
CA CYS A 71 10.59 -3.75 -6.47
C CYS A 71 10.60 -4.61 -7.74
N SER A 72 11.60 -5.47 -7.91
CA SER A 72 11.67 -6.37 -9.06
C SER A 72 10.53 -7.40 -9.05
N ILE A 73 10.17 -7.95 -7.88
CA ILE A 73 9.01 -8.84 -7.73
C ILE A 73 7.72 -8.08 -8.07
N TYR A 74 7.55 -6.88 -7.54
CA TYR A 74 6.38 -6.04 -7.79
C TYR A 74 6.19 -5.68 -9.26
N VAL A 75 7.26 -5.27 -9.95
CA VAL A 75 7.25 -4.99 -11.39
C VAL A 75 6.88 -6.24 -12.17
N LEU A 76 7.45 -7.40 -11.81
CA LEU A 76 7.14 -8.68 -12.44
C LEU A 76 5.66 -9.04 -12.26
N GLU A 77 5.11 -8.94 -11.05
CA GLU A 77 3.69 -9.24 -10.80
C GLU A 77 2.76 -8.28 -11.53
N VAL A 78 3.09 -6.99 -11.62
CA VAL A 78 2.32 -6.02 -12.44
C VAL A 78 2.36 -6.39 -13.91
N ALA A 79 3.54 -6.74 -14.45
CA ALA A 79 3.68 -7.16 -15.85
C ALA A 79 2.87 -8.42 -16.15
N ILE A 80 2.88 -9.38 -15.23
CA ILE A 80 2.10 -10.61 -15.32
C ILE A 80 0.59 -10.33 -15.27
N ALA A 81 0.14 -9.49 -14.35
CA ALA A 81 -1.28 -9.17 -14.20
C ALA A 81 -1.84 -8.38 -15.38
N LEU A 82 -1.01 -7.56 -16.03
CA LEU A 82 -1.37 -6.80 -17.23
C LEU A 82 -1.24 -7.59 -18.53
N GLY A 83 -0.29 -8.53 -18.60
CA GLY A 83 -0.10 -9.38 -19.77
C GLY A 83 -0.94 -10.65 -19.69
N PRO A 84 -0.38 -11.75 -19.16
CA PRO A 84 -1.10 -13.02 -18.98
C PRO A 84 -2.41 -12.97 -18.16
N GLY A 85 -2.63 -11.94 -17.33
CA GLY A 85 -3.90 -11.75 -16.62
C GLY A 85 -4.10 -12.63 -15.39
N TRP A 86 -3.01 -13.03 -14.71
CA TRP A 86 -3.06 -13.82 -13.49
C TRP A 86 -2.29 -13.18 -12.33
N CYS A 87 -2.51 -13.70 -11.11
CA CYS A 87 -1.83 -13.26 -9.89
C CYS A 87 -1.59 -14.47 -8.97
N ALA A 88 -0.38 -14.60 -8.42
CA ALA A 88 -0.06 -15.71 -7.50
C ALA A 88 -0.85 -15.64 -6.18
N MET A 89 -1.29 -14.44 -5.79
CA MET A 89 -2.15 -14.19 -4.64
C MET A 89 -3.65 -14.38 -4.95
N SER A 90 -4.02 -14.83 -6.15
CA SER A 90 -5.41 -15.15 -6.51
C SER A 90 -5.94 -16.35 -5.73
N PRO A 91 -7.24 -16.41 -5.37
CA PRO A 91 -8.30 -15.43 -5.64
C PRO A 91 -8.24 -14.20 -4.71
N GLY A 92 -9.02 -13.17 -5.06
CA GLY A 92 -9.21 -12.00 -4.19
C GLY A 92 -8.41 -10.75 -4.54
N TRP A 93 -7.75 -10.71 -5.70
CA TRP A 93 -7.07 -9.53 -6.23
C TRP A 93 -7.56 -9.19 -7.63
N THR A 94 -7.75 -7.90 -7.92
CA THR A 94 -7.95 -7.38 -9.29
C THR A 94 -6.67 -6.74 -9.81
N SER A 95 -6.54 -6.54 -11.14
CA SER A 95 -5.41 -5.82 -11.72
C SER A 95 -5.29 -4.40 -11.17
N GLY A 96 -6.42 -3.71 -10.97
CA GLY A 96 -6.44 -2.37 -10.39
C GLY A 96 -5.92 -2.33 -8.95
N GLU A 97 -6.31 -3.31 -8.13
CA GLU A 97 -5.82 -3.45 -6.75
C GLU A 97 -4.32 -3.74 -6.70
N LEU A 98 -3.82 -4.60 -7.60
CA LEU A 98 -2.40 -4.93 -7.68
C LEU A 98 -1.56 -3.72 -8.12
N ILE A 99 -2.00 -2.99 -9.16
CA ILE A 99 -1.32 -1.79 -9.67
C ILE A 99 -1.30 -0.70 -8.59
N ALA A 100 -2.44 -0.46 -7.95
CA ALA A 100 -2.55 0.51 -6.87
C ALA A 100 -1.61 0.17 -5.70
N HIS A 101 -1.40 -1.11 -5.42
CA HIS A 101 -0.51 -1.54 -4.36
C HIS A 101 0.98 -1.44 -4.73
N HIS A 102 1.38 -1.98 -5.88
CA HIS A 102 2.79 -2.17 -6.24
C HIS A 102 3.44 -0.96 -6.91
N VAL A 103 2.72 -0.27 -7.80
CA VAL A 103 3.31 0.78 -8.66
C VAL A 103 3.68 2.03 -7.85
N PRO A 104 2.81 2.61 -7.00
CA PRO A 104 3.16 3.81 -6.23
C PRO A 104 4.38 3.58 -5.33
N TYR A 105 4.45 2.43 -4.67
CA TYR A 105 5.60 2.07 -3.85
C TYR A 105 6.87 1.97 -4.69
N THR A 106 6.85 1.19 -5.77
CA THR A 106 8.01 1.02 -6.66
C THR A 106 8.51 2.36 -7.18
N PHE A 107 7.60 3.22 -7.63
CA PHE A 107 7.93 4.56 -8.11
C PHE A 107 8.55 5.43 -7.01
N THR A 108 7.99 5.39 -5.79
CA THR A 108 8.49 6.15 -4.63
C THR A 108 9.91 5.70 -4.26
N VAL A 109 10.16 4.39 -4.23
CA VAL A 109 11.48 3.83 -3.96
C VAL A 109 12.48 4.26 -5.04
N MET A 110 12.13 4.12 -6.32
CA MET A 110 12.98 4.57 -7.44
C MET A 110 13.30 6.06 -7.36
N LEU A 111 12.32 6.90 -7.05
CA LEU A 111 12.51 8.34 -6.88
C LEU A 111 13.44 8.65 -5.71
N CYS A 112 13.26 7.95 -4.58
CA CYS A 112 14.09 8.08 -3.39
C CYS A 112 15.57 7.77 -3.71
N PHE A 113 15.83 6.70 -4.45
CA PHE A 113 17.19 6.35 -4.91
C PHE A 113 17.74 7.34 -5.94
N ALA A 114 16.95 7.73 -6.94
CA ALA A 114 17.38 8.67 -7.96
C ALA A 114 17.77 10.05 -7.39
N LEU A 115 17.13 10.45 -6.29
CA LEU A 115 17.39 11.72 -5.60
C LEU A 115 18.35 11.58 -4.41
N ASN A 116 18.96 10.40 -4.23
CA ASN A 116 19.90 10.08 -3.15
C ASN A 116 19.33 10.36 -1.74
N GLN A 117 18.02 10.17 -1.54
CA GLN A 117 17.31 10.46 -0.29
C GLN A 117 17.14 9.22 0.61
N GLN A 118 17.55 8.04 0.18
CA GLN A 118 17.33 6.77 0.89
C GLN A 118 17.80 6.77 2.35
N HIS A 119 18.84 7.54 2.67
CA HIS A 119 19.39 7.66 4.02
C HIS A 119 18.37 8.20 5.04
N LYS A 120 17.50 9.13 4.63
CA LYS A 120 16.42 9.67 5.48
C LYS A 120 15.33 8.63 5.75
N TRP A 121 15.13 7.73 4.79
CA TRP A 121 14.06 6.74 4.75
C TRP A 121 14.50 5.34 5.20
N THR A 122 15.75 5.19 5.68
CA THR A 122 16.35 3.88 5.97
C THR A 122 15.46 2.99 6.84
N LEU A 123 14.93 3.52 7.94
CA LEU A 123 14.14 2.73 8.87
C LEU A 123 12.78 2.30 8.27
N PRO A 124 11.96 3.20 7.70
CA PRO A 124 10.78 2.80 6.93
C PRO A 124 11.09 1.78 5.83
N LEU A 125 12.16 1.98 5.04
CA LEU A 125 12.56 1.04 3.99
C LEU A 125 12.88 -0.35 4.56
N VAL A 126 13.58 -0.44 5.69
CA VAL A 126 13.83 -1.73 6.34
C VAL A 126 12.54 -2.40 6.81
N VAL A 127 11.63 -1.65 7.43
CA VAL A 127 10.35 -2.21 7.92
C VAL A 127 9.46 -2.67 6.76
N VAL A 128 9.46 -1.97 5.62
CA VAL A 128 8.69 -2.41 4.43
C VAL A 128 9.15 -3.79 3.95
N LEU A 129 10.42 -4.16 4.11
CA LEU A 129 10.90 -5.50 3.74
C LEU A 129 10.28 -6.64 4.57
N LEU A 130 9.45 -6.32 5.57
CA LEU A 130 8.64 -7.29 6.29
C LEU A 130 7.28 -7.56 5.61
N THR A 131 6.76 -6.64 4.78
CA THR A 131 5.49 -6.82 4.07
C THR A 131 5.45 -8.04 3.12
N PRO A 132 6.56 -8.45 2.47
CA PRO A 132 6.63 -9.66 1.64
C PRO A 132 6.12 -10.93 2.33
N LEU A 133 6.32 -11.09 3.64
CA LEU A 133 5.80 -12.28 4.33
C LEU A 133 4.27 -12.29 4.33
N ASN A 134 3.63 -11.12 4.45
CA ASN A 134 2.16 -11.04 4.41
C ASN A 134 1.62 -11.43 3.02
N GLU A 135 2.30 -11.04 1.95
CA GLU A 135 2.01 -11.43 0.55
C GLU A 135 2.28 -12.92 0.33
N GLY A 136 3.42 -13.43 0.79
CA GLY A 136 3.75 -14.85 0.77
C GLY A 136 2.70 -15.70 1.50
N LEU A 137 2.16 -15.22 2.63
CA LEU A 137 1.07 -15.89 3.34
C LEU A 137 -0.25 -15.86 2.56
N PHE A 138 -0.52 -14.87 1.71
CA PHE A 138 -1.64 -14.95 0.76
C PHE A 138 -1.43 -16.07 -0.24
N ILE A 139 -0.26 -16.13 -0.89
CA ILE A 139 0.08 -17.18 -1.85
C ILE A 139 0.01 -18.58 -1.20
N ALA A 140 0.53 -18.72 0.02
CA ALA A 140 0.46 -19.97 0.76
C ALA A 140 -0.99 -20.45 0.97
N ASN A 141 -1.91 -19.53 1.31
CA ASN A 141 -3.33 -19.87 1.41
C ASN A 141 -3.90 -20.34 0.06
N SER A 142 -3.56 -19.67 -1.04
CA SER A 142 -3.95 -20.07 -2.40
C SER A 142 -3.38 -21.43 -2.81
N LEU A 143 -2.23 -21.82 -2.26
CA LEU A 143 -1.60 -23.13 -2.41
C LEU A 143 -2.16 -24.22 -1.49
N GLY A 144 -3.21 -23.92 -0.70
CA GLY A 144 -3.87 -24.89 0.18
C GLY A 144 -3.31 -24.96 1.60
N ALA A 145 -2.62 -23.91 2.07
CA ALA A 145 -2.20 -23.83 3.46
C ALA A 145 -3.39 -23.92 4.44
N PRO A 146 -3.20 -24.49 5.64
CA PRO A 146 -4.27 -24.69 6.60
C PRO A 146 -4.87 -23.36 7.08
N GLY A 147 -6.17 -23.34 7.39
CA GLY A 147 -6.91 -22.11 7.68
C GLY A 147 -6.42 -21.26 8.86
N TRP A 148 -5.57 -21.80 9.75
CA TRP A 148 -4.91 -21.00 10.80
C TRP A 148 -3.88 -20.02 10.22
N VAL A 149 -3.29 -20.31 9.06
CA VAL A 149 -2.34 -19.43 8.36
C VAL A 149 -2.99 -18.10 8.01
N ALA A 150 -4.27 -18.10 7.62
CA ALA A 150 -5.03 -16.88 7.39
C ALA A 150 -5.22 -16.03 8.67
N LYS A 151 -5.26 -16.65 9.87
CA LYS A 151 -5.34 -15.92 11.15
C LYS A 151 -3.99 -15.28 11.48
N VAL A 152 -2.90 -16.05 11.34
CA VAL A 152 -1.52 -15.56 11.55
C VAL A 152 -1.21 -14.41 10.61
N ARG A 153 -1.56 -14.55 9.33
CA ARG A 153 -1.41 -13.49 8.32
C ARG A 153 -2.07 -12.19 8.74
N ARG A 154 -3.29 -12.22 9.26
CA ARG A 154 -3.99 -11.00 9.71
C ARG A 154 -3.28 -10.34 10.89
N ALA A 155 -2.88 -11.12 11.89
CA ALA A 155 -2.14 -10.61 13.04
C ALA A 155 -0.79 -10.02 12.61
N TYR A 156 -0.06 -10.74 11.75
CA TYR A 156 1.22 -10.29 11.20
C TYR A 156 1.09 -9.01 10.38
N GLY A 157 0.17 -8.97 9.42
CA GLY A 157 -0.09 -7.79 8.60
C GLY A 157 -0.48 -6.58 9.45
N PHE A 158 -1.29 -6.76 10.49
CA PHE A 158 -1.60 -5.70 11.44
C PHE A 158 -0.33 -5.17 12.13
N SER A 159 0.51 -6.05 12.68
CA SER A 159 1.73 -5.67 13.37
C SER A 159 2.72 -4.92 12.48
N VAL A 160 2.90 -5.38 11.24
CA VAL A 160 3.79 -4.71 10.27
C VAL A 160 3.26 -3.33 9.90
N ILE A 161 1.96 -3.18 9.66
CA ILE A 161 1.35 -1.88 9.34
C ILE A 161 1.47 -0.89 10.51
N VAL A 162 1.25 -1.34 11.74
CA VAL A 162 1.47 -0.50 12.94
C VAL A 162 2.93 -0.05 13.05
N LEU A 163 3.87 -0.97 12.81
CA LEU A 163 5.29 -0.65 12.83
C LEU A 163 5.66 0.35 11.73
N LEU A 164 5.13 0.18 10.51
CA LEU A 164 5.32 1.11 9.40
C LEU A 164 4.85 2.51 9.76
N ILE A 165 3.61 2.65 10.22
CA ILE A 165 3.04 3.95 10.64
C ILE A 165 3.94 4.59 11.70
N ALA A 166 4.38 3.85 12.71
CA ALA A 166 5.25 4.38 13.76
C ALA A 166 6.60 4.88 13.20
N THR A 167 7.23 4.11 12.30
CA THR A 167 8.51 4.50 11.69
C THR A 167 8.38 5.64 10.68
N GLU A 168 7.28 5.71 9.94
CA GLU A 168 6.95 6.79 9.01
C GLU A 168 6.70 8.10 9.76
N ILE A 169 5.89 8.07 10.84
CA ILE A 169 5.66 9.25 11.69
C ILE A 169 6.97 9.74 12.32
N ARG A 170 7.79 8.83 12.86
CA ARG A 170 9.09 9.20 13.44
C ARG A 170 10.01 9.84 12.40
N THR A 171 10.05 9.28 11.19
CA THR A 171 10.86 9.81 10.09
C THR A 171 10.37 11.19 9.68
N TRP A 172 9.06 11.36 9.53
CA TRP A 172 8.44 12.63 9.21
C TRP A 172 8.78 13.71 10.24
N ILE A 173 8.62 13.43 11.54
CA ILE A 173 8.96 14.38 12.62
C ILE A 173 10.42 14.83 12.51
N LYS A 174 11.37 13.88 12.40
CA LYS A 174 12.79 14.18 12.30
C LYS A 174 13.13 15.05 11.09
N VAL A 175 12.49 14.77 9.97
CA VAL A 175 12.70 15.54 8.74
C VAL A 175 12.10 16.95 8.85
N MET A 176 10.93 17.11 9.48
CA MET A 176 10.35 18.43 9.72
C MET A 176 11.22 19.27 10.64
N GLU A 177 11.80 18.68 11.69
CA GLU A 177 12.76 19.36 12.57
C GLU A 177 13.97 19.90 11.79
N GLN A 178 14.48 19.13 10.83
CA GLN A 178 15.60 19.55 9.97
C GLN A 178 15.20 20.67 9.00
N HIS A 179 14.01 20.57 8.38
CA HIS A 179 13.57 21.57 7.40
C HIS A 179 13.20 22.91 8.03
N TRP A 180 12.73 22.88 9.28
CA TRP A 180 12.53 24.10 10.05
C TRP A 180 13.83 24.87 10.29
N ALA A 181 14.99 24.20 10.19
CA ALA A 181 16.30 24.83 10.27
C ALA A 181 16.85 25.27 8.90
N ASP A 182 16.65 24.49 7.82
CA ASP A 182 17.45 24.63 6.59
C ASP A 182 16.73 25.23 5.35
N SER A 183 15.46 25.66 5.43
CA SER A 183 14.77 26.40 4.35
C SER A 183 14.78 25.74 2.95
N ALA A 184 14.85 24.40 2.85
CA ALA A 184 14.95 23.68 1.58
C ALA A 184 13.59 23.13 1.09
N LEU A 185 12.88 23.92 0.27
CA LEU A 185 11.53 23.62 -0.25
C LEU A 185 11.42 22.31 -1.07
N LEU A 186 12.43 21.98 -1.88
CA LEU A 186 12.41 20.75 -2.71
C LEU A 186 12.44 19.47 -1.86
N MET A 187 13.22 19.47 -0.78
CA MET A 187 13.30 18.35 0.14
C MET A 187 11.98 18.18 0.89
N LEU A 188 11.37 19.30 1.30
CA LEU A 188 10.06 19.30 1.94
C LEU A 188 9.01 18.60 1.06
N CYS A 189 8.94 18.90 -0.25
CA CYS A 189 7.97 18.29 -1.16
C CYS A 189 8.12 16.76 -1.30
N LEU A 190 9.34 16.24 -1.33
CA LEU A 190 9.58 14.78 -1.38
C LEU A 190 9.23 14.12 -0.06
N ASP A 191 9.52 14.79 1.05
CA ASP A 191 9.22 14.28 2.37
C ASP A 191 7.71 14.29 2.68
N GLN A 192 6.91 15.08 1.93
CA GLN A 192 5.45 14.99 1.94
C GLN A 192 4.91 13.69 1.30
N LEU A 193 5.70 12.96 0.50
CA LEU A 193 5.28 11.67 -0.09
C LEU A 193 4.97 10.61 0.96
N VAL A 194 5.41 10.81 2.21
CA VAL A 194 5.09 9.95 3.34
C VAL A 194 3.64 10.02 3.78
N PHE A 195 2.97 11.16 3.60
CA PHE A 195 1.58 11.32 4.01
C PHE A 195 0.65 10.38 3.26
N PRO A 196 0.75 10.25 1.93
CA PRO A 196 0.14 9.16 1.18
C PRO A 196 0.33 7.77 1.75
N ALA A 197 1.56 7.42 2.13
CA ALA A 197 1.90 6.10 2.68
C ALA A 197 1.25 5.90 4.06
N ILE A 198 1.39 6.88 4.96
CA ILE A 198 0.73 6.90 6.27
C ILE A 198 -0.79 6.77 6.11
N TYR A 199 -1.39 7.57 5.23
CA TYR A 199 -2.83 7.55 4.96
C TYR A 199 -3.29 6.18 4.45
N TYR A 200 -2.55 5.62 3.50
CA TYR A 200 -2.81 4.30 2.95
C TYR A 200 -2.73 3.22 4.05
N HIS A 201 -1.70 3.24 4.88
CA HIS A 201 -1.53 2.33 6.00
C HIS A 201 -2.63 2.48 7.06
N PHE A 202 -3.08 3.70 7.35
CA PHE A 202 -4.26 3.95 8.19
C PHE A 202 -5.54 3.38 7.59
N LYS A 203 -5.77 3.55 6.28
CA LYS A 203 -6.92 2.95 5.58
C LYS A 203 -6.87 1.42 5.66
N LEU A 204 -5.69 0.81 5.50
CA LEU A 204 -5.51 -0.62 5.69
C LEU A 204 -5.82 -1.05 7.13
N LEU A 205 -5.33 -0.31 8.13
CA LEU A 205 -5.60 -0.58 9.55
C LEU A 205 -7.10 -0.51 9.86
N ALA A 206 -7.78 0.54 9.37
CA ALA A 206 -9.22 0.72 9.52
C ALA A 206 -10.03 -0.40 8.84
N SER A 207 -9.51 -1.01 7.78
CA SER A 207 -10.15 -2.17 7.13
C SER A 207 -9.94 -3.50 7.88
N GLN A 208 -8.87 -3.58 8.67
CA GLN A 208 -8.50 -4.76 9.47
C GLN A 208 -9.16 -4.76 10.84
N VAL A 209 -9.39 -3.58 11.42
CA VAL A 209 -9.93 -3.39 12.76
C VAL A 209 -11.40 -2.95 12.65
N VAL A 210 -12.32 -3.73 13.23
CA VAL A 210 -13.73 -3.34 13.41
C VAL A 210 -13.84 -2.26 14.50
N ILE A 211 -13.15 -1.12 14.35
CA ILE A 211 -13.24 0.02 15.26
C ILE A 211 -13.70 1.22 14.44
N SER A 212 -14.96 1.60 14.66
CA SER A 212 -15.70 2.68 13.99
C SER A 212 -15.22 4.10 14.34
N LEU A 213 -13.99 4.29 14.82
CA LEU A 213 -13.49 5.57 15.37
C LEU A 213 -12.33 6.19 14.57
N ALA A 214 -11.80 5.52 13.54
CA ALA A 214 -10.63 5.99 12.80
C ALA A 214 -10.81 7.25 11.90
N PRO A 215 -11.98 7.54 11.28
CA PRO A 215 -12.08 8.64 10.31
C PRO A 215 -11.93 10.05 10.93
N SER A 216 -12.41 10.24 12.15
CA SER A 216 -12.54 11.57 12.79
C SER A 216 -11.23 12.08 13.41
N LEU A 217 -10.38 11.18 13.95
CA LEU A 217 -9.06 11.57 14.46
C LEU A 217 -8.08 11.93 13.33
N PHE A 218 -8.30 11.39 12.12
CA PHE A 218 -7.43 11.61 10.97
C PHE A 218 -7.72 12.93 10.23
N LEU A 219 -8.99 13.31 10.07
CA LEU A 219 -9.37 14.63 9.53
C LEU A 219 -8.78 15.78 10.36
N PHE A 220 -8.62 15.59 11.67
CA PHE A 220 -8.03 16.56 12.58
C PHE A 220 -6.50 16.72 12.39
N ALA A 221 -5.80 15.67 11.94
CA ALA A 221 -4.36 15.69 11.68
C ALA A 221 -4.01 16.20 10.27
N MET A 222 -4.91 16.07 9.29
CA MET A 222 -4.73 16.54 7.91
C MET A 222 -4.97 18.05 7.74
N TYR A 223 -5.87 18.63 8.54
CA TYR A 223 -6.28 20.03 8.42
C TYR A 223 -5.10 21.03 8.51
N PRO A 224 -4.13 20.88 9.44
CA PRO A 224 -2.96 21.77 9.53
C PRO A 224 -2.00 21.65 8.32
N CYS A 225 -2.00 20.50 7.65
CA CYS A 225 -1.04 20.18 6.58
C CYS A 225 -1.45 20.83 5.24
N GLU A 226 -2.73 20.78 4.88
CA GLU A 226 -3.26 21.52 3.73
C GLU A 226 -3.06 23.03 3.88
N THR A 227 -3.25 23.58 5.10
CA THR A 227 -3.07 25.02 5.33
C THR A 227 -1.59 25.44 5.28
N ALA A 228 -0.68 24.63 5.84
CA ALA A 228 0.75 24.89 5.81
C ALA A 228 1.34 24.78 4.39
N MET A 229 0.91 23.79 3.59
CA MET A 229 1.38 23.62 2.21
C MET A 229 0.86 24.69 1.26
N THR A 230 -0.40 25.09 1.38
CA THR A 230 -0.97 26.17 0.56
C THR A 230 -0.23 27.49 0.83
N SER A 231 0.17 27.72 2.08
CA SER A 231 0.94 28.91 2.47
C SER A 231 2.38 28.91 1.93
N LEU A 232 3.03 27.74 1.84
CA LEU A 232 4.39 27.61 1.28
C LEU A 232 4.43 27.65 -0.26
N LEU A 233 3.41 27.12 -0.94
CA LEU A 233 3.28 27.15 -2.40
C LEU A 233 3.08 28.57 -2.96
N ILE A 234 2.47 29.48 -2.18
CA ILE A 234 2.25 30.87 -2.58
C ILE A 234 3.55 31.69 -2.53
N CYS A 235 4.55 31.28 -1.74
CA CYS A 235 5.76 32.08 -1.51
C CYS A 235 6.88 31.91 -2.57
N ASP A 236 6.87 30.89 -3.44
CA ASP A 236 8.03 30.62 -4.33
C ASP A 236 7.65 30.14 -5.75
N VAL A 237 6.61 30.77 -6.33
CA VAL A 237 6.02 30.42 -7.65
C VAL A 237 6.98 30.64 -8.84
N GLN A 238 8.11 31.36 -8.66
CA GLN A 238 8.96 31.77 -9.78
C GLN A 238 10.11 30.82 -10.13
N ARG A 239 10.40 29.77 -9.35
CA ARG A 239 11.59 28.90 -9.58
C ARG A 239 11.35 27.40 -9.78
N GLN A 240 10.13 26.88 -9.68
CA GLN A 240 9.92 25.43 -9.49
C GLN A 240 8.89 24.77 -10.43
N SER A 241 8.98 25.00 -11.75
CA SER A 241 8.11 24.34 -12.73
C SER A 241 8.25 22.80 -12.73
N THR A 242 9.45 22.27 -12.46
CA THR A 242 9.69 20.81 -12.38
C THR A 242 9.11 20.18 -11.11
N VAL A 243 9.18 20.88 -9.97
CA VAL A 243 8.63 20.38 -8.69
C VAL A 243 7.12 20.38 -8.73
N LEU A 244 6.51 21.44 -9.27
CA LEU A 244 5.07 21.50 -9.52
C LEU A 244 4.60 20.41 -10.50
N ALA A 245 5.38 20.10 -11.54
CA ALA A 245 5.04 19.02 -12.47
C ALA A 245 5.12 17.64 -11.81
N VAL A 246 6.19 17.36 -11.06
CA VAL A 246 6.36 16.10 -10.31
C VAL A 246 5.28 15.96 -9.24
N TYR A 247 4.99 17.04 -8.49
CA TYR A 247 3.94 17.06 -7.48
C TYR A 247 2.54 16.91 -8.10
N ALA A 248 2.26 17.55 -9.23
CA ALA A 248 0.99 17.38 -9.95
C ALA A 248 0.82 15.95 -10.48
N LEU A 249 1.90 15.33 -10.97
CA LEU A 249 1.92 13.91 -11.36
C LEU A 249 1.67 12.98 -10.17
N LEU A 250 2.30 13.26 -9.03
CA LEU A 250 2.10 12.51 -7.79
C LEU A 250 0.70 12.68 -7.22
N LEU A 251 0.16 13.91 -7.19
CA LEU A 251 -1.21 14.18 -6.78
C LEU A 251 -2.22 13.55 -7.73
N ALA A 252 -1.96 13.56 -9.04
CA ALA A 252 -2.81 12.88 -10.01
C ALA A 252 -2.77 11.36 -9.79
N ALA A 253 -1.59 10.78 -9.59
CA ALA A 253 -1.43 9.37 -9.25
C ALA A 253 -2.12 9.01 -7.92
N LEU A 254 -2.03 9.90 -6.92
CA LEU A 254 -2.68 9.76 -5.62
C LEU A 254 -4.20 9.90 -5.69
N HIS A 255 -4.71 10.80 -6.51
CA HIS A 255 -6.13 10.98 -6.72
C HIS A 255 -6.73 9.77 -7.44
N VAL A 256 -6.04 9.26 -8.47
CA VAL A 256 -6.39 7.99 -9.12
C VAL A 256 -6.34 6.85 -8.11
N HIS A 257 -5.29 6.77 -7.29
CA HIS A 257 -5.14 5.76 -6.25
C HIS A 257 -6.24 5.83 -5.19
N GLN A 258 -6.59 7.04 -4.73
CA GLN A 258 -7.62 7.27 -3.73
C GLN A 258 -9.00 6.87 -4.26
N LYS A 259 -9.31 7.23 -5.51
CA LYS A 259 -10.56 6.85 -6.17
C LYS A 259 -10.65 5.32 -6.32
N VAL A 260 -9.60 4.68 -6.82
CA VAL A 260 -9.54 3.21 -6.95
C VAL A 260 -9.66 2.52 -5.58
N ALA A 261 -8.99 3.04 -4.55
CA ALA A 261 -9.04 2.49 -3.19
C ALA A 261 -10.42 2.69 -2.52
N GLU A 262 -11.08 3.83 -2.74
CA GLU A 262 -12.43 4.11 -2.24
C GLU A 262 -13.47 3.22 -2.94
N ASP A 263 -13.36 3.06 -4.25
CA ASP A 263 -14.20 2.14 -5.02
C ASP A 263 -14.00 0.69 -4.55
N ALA A 264 -12.76 0.26 -4.34
CA ALA A 264 -12.45 -1.08 -3.81
C ALA A 264 -12.92 -1.27 -2.36
N PHE A 265 -12.83 -0.22 -1.52
CA PHE A 265 -13.25 -0.26 -0.11
C PHE A 265 -14.77 -0.34 0.03
N LEU A 266 -15.52 0.47 -0.74
CA LEU A 266 -16.99 0.41 -0.80
C LEU A 266 -17.47 -0.98 -1.23
N LEU A 267 -16.76 -1.60 -2.17
CA LEU A 267 -17.06 -2.96 -2.63
C LEU A 267 -16.80 -4.03 -1.53
N ARG A 268 -15.70 -3.94 -0.77
CA ARG A 268 -15.38 -4.90 0.31
C ARG A 268 -16.26 -4.75 1.56
N GLY A 269 -16.59 -3.52 1.94
CA GLY A 269 -17.44 -3.22 3.11
C GLY A 269 -18.85 -3.82 2.97
N GLN A 270 -19.43 -3.76 1.76
CA GLN A 270 -20.75 -4.32 1.47
C GLN A 270 -20.76 -5.86 1.36
N GLN A 271 -19.64 -6.50 1.04
CA GLN A 271 -19.54 -7.97 0.99
C GLN A 271 -19.47 -8.60 2.38
N ARG A 272 -18.90 -7.90 3.37
CA ARG A 272 -18.92 -8.37 4.75
C ARG A 272 -20.33 -8.34 5.34
N SER A 273 -21.15 -7.33 5.06
CA SER A 273 -22.52 -7.28 5.62
C SER A 273 -23.45 -8.37 5.08
N SER A 274 -23.23 -8.89 3.87
CA SER A 274 -24.05 -9.97 3.29
C SER A 274 -23.63 -11.40 3.68
N ILE A 275 -22.48 -11.55 4.36
CA ILE A 275 -22.04 -12.85 4.90
C ILE A 275 -22.53 -13.02 6.36
N TRP A 276 -22.97 -11.93 6.99
CA TRP A 276 -23.48 -11.90 8.37
C TRP A 276 -24.96 -11.51 8.47
N ALA A 277 -25.67 -11.38 7.35
CA ALA A 277 -27.12 -11.17 7.26
C ALA A 277 -27.75 -12.34 6.50
#